data_AF-A0A3P0X921-F1
#
_entry.id   AF-A0A3P0X921-F1
#
_cell.length_a   1.000
_cell.length_b   1.000
_cell.length_c   1.000
_cell.angle_alpha   90.00
_cell.angle_beta   90.00
_cell.angle_gamma   90.00
#
_symmetry.space_group_name_H-M   'P 1'
#
loop_
_entity.id
_entity.type
_entity.pdbx_description
1 polymer ?
#
loop_
_entity_poly.entity_id
_entity_poly.type
_entity_poly.pdbx_seq_one_letter_code
_entity_poly.pdbx_strand_id
1 'polypeptide(L)'
;MTVPDSPNPLQPPPPTTPLPEPQPLALPPRAARLRVYIGAAPGVGKTYTMLEHAHQLKASGTDIVIGFIEAHGRRDTLALIHDLEIIPLRQIHYRSVTLEEMDLDAILARRPHTVLIDELPHTNVPGSRNRKRYEDVLELLDAGINVQTAVNVQHVETLNDAVARSARTTIRETIPDSFLRRADELVNVDVSIDELRTRLREGKIYKADRVDQALANFFRKGNLTMLRELALRTTAEQVSVAASEYRRAQGLEQAPVPEKVMVCLSHRPGTERLVRTGARIAGRLATNWYAVYVEGARGHKPDSDPAGVLRLEEYRRLAKSLGAQVITLEDKHVGDALIAFAKRESISHVVFGQAARSRLDLLLRGSVINDFLNEMRDTTVQVVPMNKPRRNAER
;
A
#
# COMPACT_ATOMS: atom_id res chain seq x y z
N MET A 1 -48.15 -59.21 63.05
CA MET A 1 -47.10 -59.67 62.11
C MET A 1 -47.47 -59.10 60.74
N THR A 2 -46.91 -57.95 60.34
CA THR A 2 -47.11 -57.33 59.02
C THR A 2 -46.26 -56.05 58.91
N VAL A 3 -45.09 -56.19 58.27
CA VAL A 3 -44.61 -55.53 57.03
C VAL A 3 -44.81 -53.99 56.87
N PRO A 4 -43.81 -53.26 56.32
CA PRO A 4 -43.44 -51.89 56.66
C PRO A 4 -44.12 -50.84 55.79
N ASP A 5 -44.16 -49.60 56.30
CA ASP A 5 -44.70 -48.45 55.57
C ASP A 5 -43.60 -47.69 54.81
N SER A 6 -44.00 -47.25 53.63
CA SER A 6 -43.17 -46.78 52.50
C SER A 6 -42.49 -45.42 52.74
N PRO A 7 -41.39 -45.11 52.01
CA PRO A 7 -40.62 -43.89 52.22
C PRO A 7 -41.36 -42.62 51.76
N ASN A 8 -41.23 -41.59 52.59
CA ASN A 8 -41.78 -40.24 52.47
C ASN A 8 -41.43 -39.60 51.10
N PRO A 9 -42.38 -38.98 50.37
CA PRO A 9 -42.09 -38.39 49.06
C PRO A 9 -41.18 -37.15 49.17
N LEU A 10 -40.13 -37.15 48.35
CA LEU A 10 -39.13 -36.09 48.20
C LEU A 10 -39.80 -34.74 47.87
N GLN A 11 -39.52 -33.72 48.67
CA GLN A 11 -39.86 -32.33 48.37
C GLN A 11 -39.15 -31.84 47.09
N PRO A 12 -39.83 -31.08 46.21
CA PRO A 12 -39.18 -30.50 45.04
C PRO A 12 -38.18 -29.41 45.46
N PRO A 13 -37.06 -29.25 44.73
CA PRO A 13 -36.08 -28.22 45.04
C PRO A 13 -36.67 -26.81 44.83
N PRO A 14 -36.17 -25.79 45.57
CA PRO A 14 -36.64 -24.43 45.43
C PRO A 14 -36.29 -23.85 44.04
N PRO A 15 -37.06 -22.86 43.54
CA PRO A 15 -36.84 -22.31 42.21
C PRO A 15 -35.47 -21.63 42.12
N THR A 16 -34.70 -22.00 41.10
CA THR A 16 -33.42 -21.36 40.76
C THR A 16 -33.64 -19.90 40.41
N THR A 17 -33.03 -19.01 41.19
CA THR A 17 -32.96 -17.57 40.88
C THR A 17 -32.27 -17.40 39.53
N PRO A 18 -32.80 -16.59 38.59
CA PRO A 18 -32.13 -16.38 37.31
C PRO A 18 -30.77 -15.72 37.58
N LEU A 19 -29.71 -16.26 36.97
CA LEU A 19 -28.42 -15.59 36.94
C LEU A 19 -28.62 -14.22 36.26
N PRO A 20 -27.99 -13.14 36.77
CA PRO A 20 -28.07 -11.84 36.10
C PRO A 20 -27.58 -11.98 34.67
N GLU A 21 -28.36 -11.47 33.71
CA GLU A 21 -27.97 -11.43 32.31
C GLU A 21 -26.57 -10.77 32.20
N PRO A 22 -25.65 -11.35 31.42
CA PRO A 22 -24.34 -10.74 31.21
C PRO A 22 -24.57 -9.36 30.60
N GLN A 23 -24.30 -8.31 31.39
CA GLN A 23 -24.29 -6.94 30.89
C GLN A 23 -23.33 -6.93 29.69
N PRO A 24 -23.70 -6.30 28.56
CA PRO A 24 -22.78 -6.14 27.45
C PRO A 24 -21.49 -5.52 28.00
N LEU A 25 -20.36 -6.22 27.86
CA LEU A 25 -19.06 -5.65 28.17
C LEU A 25 -19.02 -4.31 27.42
N ALA A 26 -18.95 -3.20 28.15
CA ALA A 26 -18.75 -1.90 27.55
C ALA A 26 -17.49 -2.02 26.67
N LEU A 27 -17.68 -1.96 25.35
CA LEU A 27 -16.56 -1.94 24.43
C LEU A 27 -15.63 -0.81 24.89
N PRO A 28 -14.31 -1.06 24.99
CA PRO A 28 -13.38 0.00 25.36
C PRO A 28 -13.64 1.20 24.44
N PRO A 29 -13.57 2.45 24.96
CA PRO A 29 -13.83 3.64 24.17
C PRO A 29 -13.02 3.56 22.88
N ARG A 30 -13.74 3.61 21.75
CA ARG A 30 -13.13 3.47 20.43
C ARG A 30 -12.09 4.57 20.30
N ALA A 31 -10.83 4.20 20.09
CA ALA A 31 -9.75 5.16 19.92
C ALA A 31 -10.14 6.20 18.86
N ALA A 32 -9.83 7.47 19.12
CA ALA A 32 -10.06 8.53 18.15
C ALA A 32 -9.38 8.19 16.83
N ARG A 33 -10.07 8.46 15.73
CA ARG A 33 -9.61 8.11 14.38
C ARG A 33 -8.97 9.32 13.70
N LEU A 34 -7.83 9.08 13.07
CA LEU A 34 -7.12 10.02 12.23
C LEU A 34 -7.30 9.67 10.76
N ARG A 35 -7.92 10.59 10.00
CA ARG A 35 -8.01 10.50 8.54
C ARG A 35 -7.14 11.56 7.90
N VAL A 36 -6.24 11.15 7.01
CA VAL A 36 -5.29 12.04 6.34
C VAL A 36 -5.54 12.02 4.83
N TYR A 37 -5.74 13.21 4.25
CA TYR A 37 -5.78 13.42 2.81
C TYR A 37 -4.39 13.80 2.32
N ILE A 38 -3.72 12.88 1.64
CA ILE A 38 -2.40 13.12 1.05
C ILE A 38 -2.52 13.48 -0.43
N GLY A 39 -1.71 14.41 -0.90
CA GLY A 39 -1.67 14.77 -2.32
C GLY A 39 -0.28 15.12 -2.80
N ALA A 40 -0.07 15.00 -4.11
CA ALA A 40 1.23 15.28 -4.73
C ALA A 40 1.65 16.75 -4.59
N ALA A 41 0.69 17.68 -4.64
CA ALA A 41 0.96 19.11 -4.75
C ALA A 41 -0.21 19.97 -4.24
N PRO A 42 0.00 21.29 -4.02
CA PRO A 42 -1.09 22.24 -3.81
C PRO A 42 -2.04 22.26 -5.01
N GLY A 43 -3.35 22.31 -4.77
CA GLY A 43 -4.37 22.44 -5.83
C GLY A 43 -4.94 21.13 -6.39
N VAL A 44 -4.47 19.97 -5.93
CA VAL A 44 -5.06 18.67 -6.28
C VAL A 44 -6.45 18.45 -5.68
N GLY A 45 -6.89 19.29 -4.73
CA GLY A 45 -8.25 19.25 -4.18
C GLY A 45 -8.40 18.64 -2.79
N LYS A 46 -7.31 18.38 -2.05
CA LYS A 46 -7.35 17.77 -0.70
C LYS A 46 -8.40 18.39 0.23
N THR A 47 -8.36 19.71 0.40
CA THR A 47 -9.30 20.47 1.24
C THR A 47 -10.75 20.34 0.78
N TYR A 48 -10.95 20.37 -0.54
CA TYR A 48 -12.28 20.23 -1.14
C TYR A 48 -12.86 18.82 -0.89
N THR A 49 -12.07 17.77 -1.13
CA THR A 49 -12.47 16.38 -0.83
C THR A 49 -12.70 16.14 0.67
N MET A 50 -11.89 16.75 1.54
CA MET A 50 -12.07 16.71 3.00
C MET A 50 -13.40 17.35 3.41
N LEU A 51 -13.74 18.51 2.84
CA LEU A 51 -15.01 19.19 3.09
C LEU A 51 -16.21 18.39 2.56
N GLU A 52 -16.15 17.84 1.34
CA GLU A 52 -17.22 16.99 0.81
C GLU A 52 -17.51 15.78 1.70
N HIS A 53 -16.46 15.14 2.21
CA HIS A 53 -16.61 14.04 3.16
C HIS A 53 -17.20 14.50 4.51
N ALA A 54 -16.78 15.67 5.00
CA ALA A 54 -17.38 16.26 6.20
C ALA A 54 -18.88 16.52 6.03
N HIS A 55 -19.32 16.99 4.87
CA HIS A 55 -20.75 17.16 4.56
C HIS A 55 -21.53 15.85 4.60
N GLN A 56 -20.96 14.77 4.07
CA GLN A 56 -21.59 13.44 4.12
C GLN A 56 -21.76 12.96 5.57
N LEU A 57 -20.73 13.15 6.40
CA LEU A 57 -20.81 12.79 7.82
C LEU A 57 -21.81 13.67 8.58
N LYS A 58 -21.85 14.98 8.30
CA LYS A 58 -22.83 15.89 8.90
C LYS A 58 -24.27 15.52 8.50
N ALA A 59 -24.49 15.15 7.24
CA ALA A 59 -25.78 14.67 6.76
C ALA A 59 -26.24 13.38 7.46
N SER A 60 -25.29 12.56 7.94
CA SER A 60 -25.56 11.39 8.78
C SER A 60 -25.76 11.69 10.28
N GLY A 61 -25.74 12.97 10.68
CA GLY A 61 -25.92 13.40 12.07
C GLY A 61 -24.65 13.43 12.91
N THR A 62 -23.46 13.35 12.30
CA THR A 62 -22.19 13.45 13.03
C THR A 62 -21.90 14.91 13.41
N ASP A 63 -21.45 15.15 14.64
CA ASP A 63 -21.01 16.48 15.11
C ASP A 63 -19.62 16.84 14.52
N ILE A 64 -19.56 17.88 13.68
CA ILE A 64 -18.36 18.24 12.94
C ILE A 64 -18.12 19.74 13.02
N VAL A 65 -16.89 20.10 13.36
CA VAL A 65 -16.43 21.49 13.40
C VAL A 65 -15.18 21.68 12.55
N ILE A 66 -15.01 22.89 12.03
CA ILE A 66 -13.77 23.36 11.41
C ILE A 66 -12.91 23.98 12.51
N GLY A 67 -11.73 23.40 12.74
CA GLY A 67 -10.70 24.00 13.59
C GLY A 67 -9.83 24.97 12.81
N PHE A 68 -9.41 24.55 11.61
CA PHE A 68 -8.65 25.40 10.70
C PHE A 68 -8.78 24.91 9.26
N ILE A 69 -9.12 25.80 8.33
CA ILE A 69 -9.09 25.54 6.88
C ILE A 69 -8.53 26.77 6.15
N GLU A 70 -7.55 26.54 5.30
CA GLU A 70 -7.00 27.56 4.42
C GLU A 70 -7.69 27.51 3.05
N ALA A 71 -8.64 28.42 2.81
CA ALA A 71 -9.42 28.45 1.58
C ALA A 71 -8.67 29.09 0.39
N HIS A 72 -7.56 29.80 0.61
CA HIS A 72 -6.78 30.51 -0.42
C HIS A 72 -7.63 31.31 -1.44
N GLY A 73 -8.78 31.85 -1.03
CA GLY A 73 -9.70 32.60 -1.90
C GLY A 73 -10.48 31.78 -2.93
N ARG A 74 -10.52 30.44 -2.80
CA ARG A 74 -11.29 29.57 -3.71
C ARG A 74 -12.78 29.64 -3.37
N ARG A 75 -13.57 30.22 -4.28
CA ARG A 75 -15.04 30.37 -4.13
C ARG A 75 -15.74 29.05 -3.81
N ASP A 76 -15.39 27.98 -4.53
CA ASP A 76 -16.03 26.68 -4.33
C ASP A 76 -15.72 26.07 -2.96
N THR A 77 -14.50 26.27 -2.45
CA THR A 77 -14.12 25.85 -1.09
C THR A 77 -14.82 26.69 -0.02
N LEU A 78 -14.93 28.01 -0.24
CA LEU A 78 -15.65 28.91 0.67
C LEU A 78 -17.14 28.55 0.75
N ALA A 79 -17.76 28.17 -0.38
CA ALA A 79 -19.15 27.70 -0.39
C ALA A 79 -19.35 26.46 0.47
N LEU A 80 -18.42 25.51 0.44
CA LEU A 80 -18.48 24.31 1.28
C LEU A 80 -18.23 24.58 2.78
N ILE A 81 -17.56 25.67 3.14
CA ILE A 81 -17.29 26.02 4.54
C ILE A 81 -18.55 26.57 5.23
N HIS A 82 -19.38 27.33 4.51
CA HIS A 82 -20.48 28.12 5.09
C HIS A 82 -21.47 27.33 5.96
N ASP A 83 -21.68 26.07 5.66
CA ASP A 83 -22.65 25.23 6.34
C ASP A 83 -22.06 24.45 7.52
N LEU A 84 -20.75 24.54 7.79
CA LEU A 84 -20.08 23.84 8.90
C LEU A 84 -19.83 24.80 10.07
N GLU A 85 -19.92 24.29 11.31
CA GLU A 85 -19.56 25.09 12.51
C GLU A 85 -18.05 25.37 12.47
N ILE A 86 -17.64 26.62 12.75
CA ILE A 86 -16.24 27.03 12.72
C ILE A 86 -15.85 27.49 14.13
N ILE A 87 -14.77 26.93 14.66
CA ILE A 87 -14.15 27.42 15.88
C ILE A 87 -13.36 28.70 15.55
N PRO A 88 -13.63 29.85 16.20
CA PRO A 88 -12.90 31.08 15.95
C PRO A 88 -11.39 30.90 16.17
N LEU A 89 -10.58 31.50 15.30
CA LEU A 89 -9.13 31.48 15.44
C LEU A 89 -8.68 32.30 16.65
N ARG A 90 -7.66 31.80 17.34
CA ARG A 90 -7.01 32.51 18.43
C ARG A 90 -6.09 33.59 17.89
N GLN A 91 -6.20 34.79 18.42
CA GLN A 91 -5.31 35.90 18.12
C GLN A 91 -4.08 35.84 19.05
N ILE A 92 -2.88 35.81 18.47
CA ILE A 92 -1.62 35.77 19.20
C ILE A 92 -0.80 37.00 18.83
N HIS A 93 -0.50 37.82 19.84
CA HIS A 93 0.38 38.98 19.67
C HIS A 93 1.85 38.53 19.73
N TYR A 94 2.53 38.58 18.58
CA TYR A 94 3.94 38.24 18.50
C TYR A 94 4.72 39.40 17.87
N ARG A 95 5.62 39.99 18.68
CA ARG A 95 6.33 41.24 18.35
C ARG A 95 5.33 42.38 18.10
N SER A 96 5.34 42.98 16.91
CA SER A 96 4.49 44.09 16.51
C SER A 96 3.34 43.69 15.57
N VAL A 97 3.04 42.38 15.47
CA VAL A 97 2.03 41.85 14.55
C VAL A 97 1.08 40.93 15.33
N THR A 98 -0.20 41.00 15.02
CA THR A 98 -1.20 40.03 15.48
C THR A 98 -1.29 38.92 14.44
N LEU A 99 -1.13 37.68 14.88
CA LEU A 99 -1.21 36.49 14.04
C LEU A 99 -2.39 35.64 14.49
N GLU A 100 -3.03 34.96 13.55
CA GLU A 100 -4.14 34.05 13.82
C GLU A 100 -3.63 32.61 13.83
N GLU A 101 -4.12 31.81 14.77
CA GLU A 101 -3.77 30.40 14.90
C GLU A 101 -5.01 29.59 15.30
N MET A 102 -5.02 28.29 14.99
CA MET A 102 -6.05 27.37 15.45
C MET A 102 -6.16 27.39 16.98
N ASP A 103 -7.39 27.54 17.50
CA ASP A 103 -7.64 27.50 18.95
C ASP A 103 -7.82 26.06 19.45
N LEU A 104 -6.70 25.41 19.77
CA LEU A 104 -6.69 24.05 20.31
C LEU A 104 -7.53 23.93 21.60
N ASP A 105 -7.41 24.91 22.51
CA ASP A 105 -8.09 24.87 23.81
C ASP A 105 -9.62 24.99 23.62
N ALA A 106 -10.07 25.83 22.68
CA ALA A 106 -11.49 25.94 22.34
C ALA A 106 -12.04 24.66 21.71
N ILE A 107 -11.29 23.99 20.83
CA ILE A 107 -11.70 22.71 20.24
C ILE A 107 -11.83 21.63 21.34
N LEU A 108 -10.83 21.54 22.23
CA LEU A 108 -10.82 20.61 23.36
C LEU A 108 -11.99 20.85 24.33
N ALA A 109 -12.36 22.13 24.55
CA ALA A 109 -13.51 22.49 25.38
C ALA A 109 -14.84 22.15 24.70
N ARG A 110 -14.94 22.37 23.37
CA ARG A 110 -16.14 22.06 22.57
C ARG A 110 -16.40 20.57 22.40
N ARG A 111 -15.36 19.74 22.45
CA ARG A 111 -15.41 18.27 22.31
C ARG A 111 -16.28 17.78 21.13
N PRO A 112 -16.00 18.23 19.90
CA PRO A 112 -16.72 17.74 18.73
C PRO A 112 -16.47 16.24 18.52
N HIS A 113 -17.36 15.55 17.81
CA HIS A 113 -17.05 14.19 17.36
C HIS A 113 -15.89 14.20 16.36
N THR A 114 -15.87 15.14 15.40
CA THR A 114 -14.81 15.27 14.40
C THR A 114 -14.41 16.74 14.21
N VAL A 115 -13.11 17.01 14.09
CA VAL A 115 -12.57 18.32 13.72
C VAL A 115 -11.79 18.27 12.40
N LEU A 116 -11.98 19.29 11.56
CA LEU A 116 -11.24 19.47 10.30
C LEU A 116 -10.06 20.43 10.50
N ILE A 117 -8.86 20.01 10.12
CA ILE A 117 -7.61 20.76 10.31
C ILE A 117 -6.75 20.67 9.05
N ASP A 118 -6.66 21.75 8.28
CA ASP A 118 -5.77 21.84 7.10
C ASP A 118 -4.35 22.31 7.47
N GLU A 119 -3.45 22.23 6.49
CA GLU A 119 -2.04 22.61 6.59
C GLU A 119 -1.32 21.91 7.77
N LEU A 120 -1.47 20.58 7.86
CA LEU A 120 -0.81 19.76 8.88
C LEU A 120 0.68 20.07 9.14
N PRO A 121 1.52 20.37 8.12
CA PRO A 121 2.93 20.68 8.31
C PRO A 121 3.22 22.02 8.97
N HIS A 122 2.20 22.87 9.17
CA HIS A 122 2.34 24.23 9.68
C HIS A 122 3.15 24.28 10.97
N THR A 123 3.99 25.30 11.05
CA THR A 123 4.71 25.65 12.28
C THR A 123 3.92 26.70 13.03
N ASN A 124 3.44 26.31 14.21
CA ASN A 124 2.56 27.16 14.99
C ASN A 124 3.25 28.48 15.38
N VAL A 125 2.44 29.52 15.51
CA VAL A 125 2.92 30.85 15.94
C VAL A 125 3.67 30.75 17.27
N PRO A 126 4.83 31.43 17.45
CA PRO A 126 5.53 31.44 18.73
C PRO A 126 4.64 31.98 19.86
N GLY A 127 4.53 31.23 20.95
CA GLY A 127 3.57 31.49 22.03
C GLY A 127 2.40 30.51 22.06
N SER A 128 2.21 29.72 20.99
CA SER A 128 1.33 28.56 20.99
C SER A 128 1.84 27.45 21.91
N ARG A 129 0.92 26.62 22.39
CA ARG A 129 1.20 25.49 23.31
C ARG A 129 2.16 24.48 22.70
N ASN A 130 1.90 24.07 21.46
CA ASN A 130 2.75 23.17 20.70
C ASN A 130 3.46 23.92 19.57
N ARG A 131 4.59 23.39 19.10
CA ARG A 131 5.41 24.03 18.06
C ARG A 131 4.91 23.71 16.66
N LYS A 132 4.26 22.56 16.47
CA LYS A 132 3.80 22.08 15.17
C LYS A 132 2.32 21.74 15.23
N ARG A 133 1.58 22.03 14.17
CA ARG A 133 0.14 21.72 14.10
C ARG A 133 -0.16 20.23 14.21
N TYR A 134 0.73 19.37 13.72
CA TYR A 134 0.57 17.93 13.89
C TYR A 134 0.60 17.52 15.38
N GLU A 135 1.29 18.25 16.25
CA GLU A 135 1.29 17.99 17.71
C GLU A 135 -0.07 18.35 18.32
N ASP A 136 -0.71 19.44 17.87
CA ASP A 136 -2.08 19.78 18.26
C ASP A 136 -3.06 18.68 17.83
N VAL A 137 -2.89 18.13 16.62
CA VAL A 137 -3.69 17.00 16.14
C VAL A 137 -3.50 15.77 17.03
N LEU A 138 -2.28 15.49 17.47
CA LEU A 138 -2.03 14.38 18.39
C LEU A 138 -2.75 14.58 19.73
N GLU A 139 -2.73 15.80 20.26
CA GLU A 139 -3.43 16.10 21.51
C GLU A 139 -4.96 15.95 21.39
N LEU A 140 -5.53 16.36 20.26
CA LEU A 140 -6.96 16.17 19.98
C LEU A 140 -7.33 14.68 19.90
N LEU A 141 -6.51 13.87 19.24
CA LEU A 141 -6.71 12.42 19.16
C LEU A 141 -6.61 11.78 20.55
N ASP A 142 -5.62 12.18 21.36
CA ASP A 142 -5.44 11.68 22.72
C ASP A 142 -6.61 12.09 23.65
N ALA A 143 -7.29 13.20 23.34
CA ALA A 143 -8.52 13.64 24.00
C ALA A 143 -9.79 12.92 23.51
N GLY A 144 -9.69 12.00 22.54
CA GLY A 144 -10.83 11.25 22.02
C GLY A 144 -11.56 11.90 20.83
N ILE A 145 -11.01 12.97 20.26
CA ILE A 145 -11.64 13.72 19.15
C ILE A 145 -11.10 13.20 17.82
N ASN A 146 -11.98 12.80 16.89
CA ASN A 146 -11.55 12.37 15.56
C ASN A 146 -11.01 13.57 14.76
N VAL A 147 -9.96 13.36 13.98
CA VAL A 147 -9.36 14.44 13.17
C VAL A 147 -9.33 14.06 11.69
N GLN A 148 -9.79 14.98 10.85
CA GLN A 148 -9.53 14.93 9.40
C GLN A 148 -8.55 16.04 9.03
N THR A 149 -7.49 15.67 8.32
CA THR A 149 -6.43 16.62 7.97
C THR A 149 -5.89 16.40 6.56
N ALA A 150 -5.22 17.41 6.01
CA ALA A 150 -4.65 17.36 4.67
C ALA A 150 -3.16 17.73 4.65
N VAL A 151 -2.40 17.05 3.80
CA VAL A 151 -0.96 17.26 3.65
C VAL A 151 -0.47 16.97 2.24
N ASN A 152 0.53 17.73 1.79
CA ASN A 152 1.26 17.37 0.56
C ASN A 152 2.40 16.42 0.89
N VAL A 153 2.65 15.44 0.01
CA VAL A 153 3.72 14.44 0.18
C VAL A 153 5.11 15.05 0.37
N GLN A 154 5.33 16.25 -0.17
CA GLN A 154 6.59 16.98 -0.04
C GLN A 154 6.99 17.30 1.41
N HIS A 155 6.01 17.35 2.32
CA HIS A 155 6.25 17.69 3.72
C HIS A 155 6.62 16.47 4.57
N VAL A 156 6.61 15.26 4.00
CA VAL A 156 7.09 14.06 4.69
C VAL A 156 8.60 14.15 4.82
N GLU A 157 9.10 14.01 6.05
CA GLU A 157 10.49 14.27 6.40
C GLU A 157 11.48 13.44 5.57
N THR A 158 11.24 12.13 5.43
CA THR A 158 12.12 11.25 4.63
C THR A 158 12.14 11.58 3.14
N LEU A 159 11.13 12.28 2.63
CA LEU A 159 10.99 12.61 1.22
C LEU A 159 11.59 13.98 0.87
N ASN A 160 11.96 14.78 1.87
CA ASN A 160 12.47 16.14 1.68
C ASN A 160 13.72 16.17 0.79
N ASP A 161 14.69 15.27 1.02
CA ASP A 161 15.92 15.19 0.23
C ASP A 161 15.66 14.86 -1.24
N ALA A 162 14.71 13.97 -1.50
CA ALA A 162 14.33 13.59 -2.85
C ALA A 162 13.68 14.79 -3.58
N VAL A 163 12.80 15.51 -2.89
CA VAL A 163 12.12 16.69 -3.45
C VAL A 163 13.09 17.87 -3.63
N ALA A 164 13.98 18.13 -2.68
CA ALA A 164 14.93 19.24 -2.71
C ALA A 164 15.88 19.14 -3.93
N ARG A 165 16.36 17.93 -4.26
CA ARG A 165 17.22 17.68 -5.44
C ARG A 165 16.52 18.02 -6.76
N SER A 166 15.22 17.76 -6.86
CA SER A 166 14.45 17.96 -8.10
C SER A 166 13.86 19.38 -8.21
N ALA A 167 13.29 19.89 -7.12
CA ALA A 167 12.51 21.12 -7.12
C ALA A 167 13.33 22.40 -6.87
N ARG A 168 14.60 22.29 -6.41
CA ARG A 168 15.46 23.42 -5.99
C ARG A 168 14.80 24.35 -4.96
N THR A 169 13.84 23.83 -4.20
CA THR A 169 13.14 24.55 -3.13
C THR A 169 13.39 23.82 -1.82
N THR A 170 13.81 24.55 -0.79
CA THR A 170 13.96 23.99 0.56
C THR A 170 12.61 23.94 1.24
N ILE A 171 12.17 22.75 1.64
CA ILE A 171 10.94 22.56 2.41
C ILE A 171 11.31 22.71 3.88
N ARG A 172 10.86 23.80 4.49
CA ARG A 172 11.13 24.12 5.90
C ARG A 172 10.14 23.47 6.85
N GLU A 173 8.93 23.23 6.37
CA GLU A 173 7.84 22.69 7.15
C GLU A 173 7.68 21.22 6.85
N THR A 174 7.96 20.38 7.83
CA THR A 174 7.91 18.92 7.71
C THR A 174 7.04 18.28 8.77
N ILE A 175 6.61 17.07 8.48
CA ILE A 175 5.95 16.14 9.40
C ILE A 175 6.76 14.84 9.46
N PRO A 176 6.86 14.20 10.63
CA PRO A 176 7.55 12.93 10.75
C PRO A 176 6.72 11.81 10.13
N ASP A 177 7.37 10.85 9.48
CA ASP A 177 6.73 9.68 8.87
C ASP A 177 5.93 8.84 9.90
N SER A 178 6.32 8.88 11.17
CA SER A 178 5.59 8.21 12.26
C SER A 178 4.19 8.76 12.46
N PHE A 179 3.95 10.04 12.17
CA PHE A 179 2.63 10.63 12.25
C PHE A 179 1.70 10.01 11.19
N LEU A 180 2.16 9.88 9.95
CA LEU A 180 1.37 9.26 8.88
C LEU A 180 1.05 7.79 9.16
N ARG A 181 1.97 7.06 9.81
CA ARG A 181 1.71 5.69 10.26
C ARG A 181 0.63 5.56 11.33
N ARG A 182 0.33 6.63 12.07
CA ARG A 182 -0.79 6.64 13.04
C ARG A 182 -2.15 6.83 12.37
N ALA A 183 -2.21 7.18 11.09
CA ALA A 183 -3.48 7.42 10.41
C ALA A 183 -4.26 6.10 10.23
N ASP A 184 -5.48 6.06 10.76
CA ASP A 184 -6.43 4.97 10.51
C ASP A 184 -6.85 4.88 9.04
N GLU A 185 -6.85 6.03 8.35
CA GLU A 185 -7.21 6.12 6.95
C GLU A 185 -6.35 7.16 6.24
N LEU A 186 -5.62 6.72 5.21
CA LEU A 186 -4.85 7.58 4.32
C LEU A 186 -5.50 7.61 2.94
N VAL A 187 -6.06 8.76 2.57
CA VAL A 187 -6.76 9.00 1.30
C VAL A 187 -5.84 9.74 0.35
N ASN A 188 -5.49 9.11 -0.77
CA ASN A 188 -4.74 9.78 -1.83
C ASN A 188 -5.68 10.61 -2.73
N VAL A 189 -5.46 11.92 -2.77
CA VAL A 189 -6.17 12.84 -3.65
C VAL A 189 -5.27 13.18 -4.84
N ASP A 190 -5.64 12.65 -6.00
CA ASP A 190 -4.84 12.71 -7.21
C ASP A 190 -5.59 13.40 -8.36
N VAL A 191 -4.83 14.14 -9.16
CA VAL A 191 -5.29 14.89 -10.33
C VAL A 191 -4.23 14.75 -11.41
N SER A 192 -4.64 14.73 -12.69
CA SER A 192 -3.67 14.68 -13.77
C SER A 192 -2.73 15.90 -13.74
N ILE A 193 -1.47 15.71 -14.12
CA ILE A 193 -0.47 16.80 -14.12
C ILE A 193 -0.92 17.95 -15.03
N ASP A 194 -1.53 17.62 -16.16
CA ASP A 194 -1.99 18.62 -17.11
C ASP A 194 -3.18 19.42 -16.55
N GLU A 195 -4.12 18.76 -15.86
CA GLU A 195 -5.22 19.43 -15.17
C GLU A 195 -4.71 20.32 -14.04
N LEU A 196 -3.76 19.85 -13.22
CA LEU A 196 -3.18 20.65 -12.14
C LEU A 196 -2.51 21.92 -12.67
N ARG A 197 -1.78 21.79 -13.79
CA ARG A 197 -1.16 22.94 -14.46
C ARG A 197 -2.18 23.87 -15.09
N THR A 198 -3.29 23.35 -15.61
CA THR A 198 -4.40 24.17 -16.12
C THR A 198 -5.05 24.96 -14.99
N ARG A 199 -5.38 24.32 -13.86
CA ARG A 199 -5.89 25.00 -12.66
C ARG A 199 -4.96 26.11 -12.17
N LEU A 200 -3.64 25.89 -12.27
CA LEU A 200 -2.64 26.90 -11.94
C LEU A 200 -2.70 28.10 -12.90
N ARG A 201 -2.75 27.85 -14.22
CA ARG A 201 -2.86 28.92 -15.24
C ARG A 201 -4.15 29.73 -15.12
N GLU A 202 -5.23 29.08 -14.70
CA GLU A 202 -6.53 29.72 -14.44
C GLU A 202 -6.54 30.54 -13.13
N GLY A 203 -5.43 30.60 -12.38
CA GLY A 203 -5.36 31.34 -11.12
C GLY A 203 -6.13 30.69 -9.97
N LYS A 204 -6.53 29.41 -10.09
CA LYS A 204 -7.28 28.68 -9.04
C LYS A 204 -6.39 28.20 -7.89
N ILE A 205 -5.07 28.30 -8.02
CA ILE A 205 -4.08 27.80 -7.05
C ILE A 205 -3.21 28.91 -6.48
N TYR A 206 -2.70 29.81 -7.33
CA TYR A 206 -1.93 30.99 -6.93
C TYR A 206 -2.46 32.24 -7.60
N LYS A 207 -2.16 33.40 -7.00
CA LYS A 207 -2.38 34.71 -7.63
C LYS A 207 -1.58 34.83 -8.93
N ALA A 208 -2.12 35.57 -9.89
CA ALA A 208 -1.61 35.66 -11.26
C ALA A 208 -0.12 36.07 -11.35
N ASP A 209 0.34 36.91 -10.44
CA ASP A 209 1.73 37.38 -10.33
C ASP A 209 2.74 36.28 -10.01
N ARG A 210 2.31 35.17 -9.40
CA ARG A 210 3.17 34.03 -9.02
C ARG A 210 3.01 32.80 -9.91
N VAL A 211 2.08 32.81 -10.86
CA VAL A 211 1.75 31.65 -11.71
C VAL A 211 2.95 31.24 -12.56
N ASP A 212 3.56 32.18 -13.29
CA ASP A 212 4.67 31.87 -14.20
C ASP A 212 5.90 31.36 -13.46
N GLN A 213 6.23 31.98 -12.32
CA GLN A 213 7.32 31.54 -11.45
C GLN A 213 7.05 30.14 -10.87
N ALA A 214 5.80 29.84 -10.48
CA ALA A 214 5.42 28.53 -9.96
C ALA A 214 5.50 27.44 -11.05
N LEU A 215 5.01 27.72 -12.26
CA LEU A 215 5.11 26.85 -13.43
C LEU A 215 6.56 26.58 -13.85
N ALA A 216 7.40 27.60 -13.76
CA ALA A 216 8.81 27.53 -14.10
C ALA A 216 9.66 26.84 -13.03
N ASN A 217 9.15 26.53 -11.84
CA ASN A 217 9.90 25.90 -10.75
C ASN A 217 9.19 24.64 -10.23
N PHE A 218 8.33 24.80 -9.23
CA PHE A 218 7.67 23.69 -8.53
C PHE A 218 6.76 22.87 -9.45
N PHE A 219 5.96 23.53 -10.30
CA PHE A 219 4.95 22.89 -11.17
C PHE A 219 5.50 22.45 -12.54
N ARG A 220 6.82 22.19 -12.63
CA ARG A 220 7.41 21.52 -13.78
C ARG A 220 6.87 20.09 -13.89
N LYS A 221 6.66 19.62 -15.13
CA LYS A 221 6.09 18.28 -15.39
C LYS A 221 6.90 17.18 -14.70
N GLY A 222 8.23 17.22 -14.77
CA GLY A 222 9.10 16.25 -14.09
C GLY A 222 8.92 16.22 -12.57
N ASN A 223 8.87 17.40 -11.94
CA ASN A 223 8.66 17.52 -10.49
C ASN A 223 7.30 16.98 -10.07
N LEU A 224 6.23 17.33 -10.80
CA LEU A 224 4.88 16.86 -10.52
C LEU A 224 4.73 15.34 -10.74
N THR A 225 5.39 14.77 -11.75
CA THR A 225 5.44 13.32 -11.96
C THR A 225 6.08 12.62 -10.76
N MET A 226 7.23 13.11 -10.31
CA MET A 226 7.94 12.57 -9.16
C MET A 226 7.10 12.65 -7.88
N LEU A 227 6.50 13.82 -7.59
CA LEU A 227 5.66 14.00 -6.42
C LEU A 227 4.42 13.10 -6.46
N ARG A 228 3.82 12.90 -7.64
CA ARG A 228 2.69 11.98 -7.82
C ARG A 228 3.09 10.53 -7.55
N GLU A 229 4.25 10.10 -8.06
CA GLU A 229 4.80 8.77 -7.77
C GLU A 229 5.03 8.57 -6.27
N LEU A 230 5.66 9.55 -5.61
CA LEU A 230 5.88 9.52 -4.16
C LEU A 230 4.58 9.44 -3.37
N ALA A 231 3.56 10.22 -3.73
CA ALA A 231 2.27 10.22 -3.05
C ALA A 231 1.56 8.86 -3.17
N LEU A 232 1.53 8.28 -4.38
CA LEU A 232 0.95 6.97 -4.64
C LEU A 232 1.69 5.86 -3.89
N ARG A 233 3.02 5.89 -3.93
CA ARG A 233 3.86 4.92 -3.23
C ARG A 233 3.66 4.97 -1.71
N THR A 234 3.67 6.18 -1.14
CA THR A 234 3.44 6.38 0.30
C THR A 234 2.08 5.82 0.72
N THR A 235 1.04 6.06 -0.09
CA THR A 235 -0.30 5.54 0.17
C THR A 235 -0.34 4.02 0.10
N ALA A 236 0.28 3.42 -0.92
CA ALA A 236 0.35 1.97 -1.07
C ALA A 236 1.09 1.29 0.09
N GLU A 237 2.19 1.89 0.56
CA GLU A 237 2.95 1.40 1.72
C GLU A 237 2.09 1.40 2.99
N GLN A 238 1.34 2.47 3.28
CA GLN A 238 0.46 2.52 4.44
C GLN A 238 -0.70 1.52 4.38
N VAL A 239 -1.36 1.41 3.22
CA VAL A 239 -2.44 0.41 3.03
C VAL A 239 -1.92 -1.01 3.27
N SER A 240 -0.69 -1.30 2.83
CA SER A 240 -0.04 -2.59 3.06
C SER A 240 0.21 -2.87 4.54
N VAL A 241 0.71 -1.88 5.29
CA VAL A 241 0.92 -1.98 6.74
C VAL A 241 -0.39 -2.22 7.48
N ALA A 242 -1.41 -1.37 7.25
CA ALA A 242 -2.72 -1.49 7.89
C ALA A 242 -3.39 -2.85 7.60
N ALA A 243 -3.31 -3.33 6.35
CA ALA A 243 -3.83 -4.64 5.98
C ALA A 243 -3.05 -5.80 6.63
N SER A 244 -1.73 -5.65 6.84
CA SER A 244 -0.91 -6.64 7.55
C SER A 244 -1.27 -6.71 9.03
N GLU A 245 -1.40 -5.56 9.69
CA GLU A 245 -1.77 -5.46 11.11
C GLU A 245 -3.17 -6.00 11.38
N TYR A 246 -4.16 -5.63 10.55
CA TYR A 246 -5.51 -6.16 10.63
C TYR A 246 -5.53 -7.68 10.51
N ARG A 247 -4.79 -8.25 9.56
CA ARG A 247 -4.70 -9.71 9.39
C ARG A 247 -4.07 -10.39 10.59
N ARG A 248 -2.98 -9.83 11.14
CA ARG A 248 -2.35 -10.35 12.37
C ARG A 248 -3.30 -10.32 13.56
N ALA A 249 -4.03 -9.22 13.76
CA ALA A 249 -4.99 -9.07 14.85
C ALA A 249 -6.18 -10.04 14.73
N GLN A 250 -6.62 -10.33 13.50
CA GLN A 250 -7.72 -11.27 13.23
C GLN A 250 -7.25 -12.73 13.10
N GLY A 251 -5.96 -13.02 13.29
CA GLY A 251 -5.39 -14.35 13.08
C GLY A 251 -5.54 -14.87 11.65
N LEU A 252 -5.76 -13.97 10.69
CA LEU A 252 -5.85 -14.28 9.27
C LEU A 252 -4.45 -14.53 8.72
N GLU A 253 -4.35 -15.42 7.73
CA GLU A 253 -3.09 -15.62 6.98
C GLU A 253 -2.55 -14.26 6.49
N GLN A 254 -1.23 -14.09 6.54
CA GLN A 254 -0.60 -12.85 6.09
C GLN A 254 -0.95 -12.58 4.62
N ALA A 255 -0.76 -11.33 4.18
CA ALA A 255 -0.98 -10.96 2.80
C ALA A 255 -0.36 -11.97 1.85
N PRO A 256 -1.05 -12.38 0.76
CA PRO A 256 -0.36 -13.07 -0.30
C PRO A 256 0.81 -12.17 -0.70
N VAL A 257 2.03 -12.66 -0.46
CA VAL A 257 3.26 -12.04 -0.95
C VAL A 257 3.00 -11.73 -2.43
N PRO A 258 3.29 -10.51 -2.92
CA PRO A 258 3.01 -10.16 -4.31
C PRO A 258 3.52 -11.29 -5.20
N GLU A 259 2.58 -11.91 -5.92
CA GLU A 259 2.84 -13.19 -6.54
C GLU A 259 3.98 -13.02 -7.55
N LYS A 260 5.09 -13.72 -7.37
CA LYS A 260 6.24 -13.63 -8.28
C LYS A 260 6.29 -14.87 -9.15
N VAL A 261 6.47 -14.65 -10.45
CA VAL A 261 6.50 -15.73 -11.44
C VAL A 261 7.95 -16.03 -11.80
N MET A 262 8.33 -17.31 -11.79
CA MET A 262 9.60 -17.81 -12.32
C MET A 262 9.34 -18.76 -13.48
N VAL A 263 10.06 -18.57 -14.58
CA VAL A 263 10.08 -19.49 -15.72
C VAL A 263 11.45 -20.12 -15.82
N CYS A 264 11.50 -21.45 -15.80
CA CYS A 264 12.75 -22.19 -15.94
C CYS A 264 13.11 -22.36 -17.42
N LEU A 265 14.21 -21.75 -17.85
CA LEU A 265 14.73 -21.83 -19.21
C LEU A 265 15.57 -23.09 -19.41
N SER A 266 15.56 -23.61 -20.64
CA SER A 266 16.42 -24.73 -21.05
C SER A 266 16.86 -24.57 -22.50
N HIS A 267 17.92 -25.27 -22.90
CA HIS A 267 18.39 -25.36 -24.28
C HIS A 267 17.48 -26.24 -25.18
N ARG A 268 16.28 -26.63 -24.73
CA ARG A 268 15.39 -27.55 -25.48
C ARG A 268 14.43 -26.80 -26.41
N PRO A 269 14.08 -27.39 -27.58
CA PRO A 269 13.03 -26.86 -28.44
C PRO A 269 11.70 -26.79 -27.68
N GLY A 270 10.94 -25.71 -27.89
CA GLY A 270 9.64 -25.48 -27.23
C GLY A 270 9.70 -24.56 -26.00
N THR A 271 10.89 -24.14 -25.56
CA THR A 271 11.05 -23.23 -24.40
C THR A 271 10.43 -21.86 -24.66
N GLU A 272 10.33 -21.42 -25.91
CA GLU A 272 9.56 -20.23 -26.30
C GLU A 272 8.11 -20.26 -25.76
N ARG A 273 7.45 -21.42 -25.80
CA ARG A 273 6.07 -21.56 -25.32
C ARG A 273 5.98 -21.36 -23.81
N LEU A 274 6.99 -21.81 -23.06
CA LEU A 274 7.08 -21.56 -21.62
C LEU A 274 7.24 -20.07 -21.34
N VAL A 275 8.17 -19.41 -22.05
CA VAL A 275 8.41 -17.96 -21.91
C VAL A 275 7.13 -17.17 -22.17
N ARG A 276 6.41 -17.48 -23.25
CA ARG A 276 5.11 -16.85 -23.56
C ARG A 276 4.02 -17.17 -22.53
N THR A 277 4.03 -18.37 -21.96
CA THR A 277 3.06 -18.77 -20.93
C THR A 277 3.33 -18.04 -19.62
N GLY A 278 4.60 -17.96 -19.18
CA GLY A 278 5.00 -17.20 -18.00
C GLY A 278 4.73 -15.72 -18.14
N ALA A 279 5.02 -15.11 -19.29
CA ALA A 279 4.68 -13.71 -19.56
C ALA A 279 3.18 -13.44 -19.42
N ARG A 280 2.32 -14.37 -19.90
CA ARG A 280 0.86 -14.24 -19.76
C ARG A 280 0.41 -14.32 -18.31
N ILE A 281 1.01 -15.22 -17.52
CA ILE A 281 0.69 -15.36 -16.09
C ILE A 281 1.14 -14.10 -15.35
N ALA A 282 2.37 -13.65 -15.57
CA ALA A 282 2.91 -12.43 -14.97
C ALA A 282 2.06 -11.20 -15.31
N GLY A 283 1.62 -11.08 -16.57
CA GLY A 283 0.73 -10.00 -16.99
C GLY A 283 -0.65 -10.04 -16.32
N ARG A 284 -1.21 -11.22 -16.05
CA ARG A 284 -2.48 -11.36 -15.30
C ARG A 284 -2.32 -11.01 -13.82
N LEU A 285 -1.16 -11.31 -13.25
CA LEU A 285 -0.83 -11.05 -11.85
C LEU A 285 -0.28 -9.64 -11.62
N ALA A 286 -0.15 -8.84 -12.68
CA ALA A 286 0.45 -7.50 -12.66
C ALA A 286 1.80 -7.46 -11.93
N THR A 287 2.62 -8.50 -12.13
CA THR A 287 3.85 -8.73 -11.36
C THR A 287 5.08 -8.82 -12.26
N ASN A 288 6.23 -8.52 -11.67
CA ASN A 288 7.53 -8.79 -12.29
C ASN A 288 7.79 -10.29 -12.29
N TRP A 289 8.53 -10.76 -13.30
CA TRP A 289 8.82 -12.18 -13.44
C TRP A 289 10.25 -12.45 -13.88
N TYR A 290 10.74 -13.62 -13.50
CA TYR A 290 12.11 -14.04 -13.72
C TYR A 290 12.16 -15.16 -14.76
N ALA A 291 13.14 -15.09 -15.64
CA ALA A 291 13.48 -16.18 -16.54
C ALA A 291 14.84 -16.73 -16.12
N VAL A 292 14.85 -17.91 -15.49
CA VAL A 292 16.01 -18.47 -14.79
C VAL A 292 16.58 -19.63 -15.58
N TYR A 293 17.88 -19.58 -15.84
CA TYR A 293 18.65 -20.68 -16.43
C TYR A 293 19.71 -21.14 -15.44
N VAL A 294 19.85 -22.45 -15.25
CA VAL A 294 20.92 -23.03 -14.43
C VAL A 294 21.96 -23.66 -15.34
N GLU A 295 23.19 -23.17 -15.26
CA GLU A 295 24.35 -23.73 -15.93
C GLU A 295 24.93 -24.87 -15.08
N GLY A 296 24.71 -26.11 -15.55
CA GLY A 296 25.10 -27.32 -14.86
C GLY A 296 26.45 -27.87 -15.29
N ALA A 297 27.36 -28.15 -14.35
CA ALA A 297 28.71 -28.66 -14.60
C ALA A 297 28.79 -30.07 -15.28
N ARG A 298 27.67 -30.78 -15.49
CA ARG A 298 27.65 -32.18 -15.98
C ARG A 298 26.72 -32.47 -17.16
N GLY A 299 26.14 -31.48 -17.82
CA GLY A 299 25.07 -31.71 -18.82
C GLY A 299 25.39 -31.40 -20.28
N HIS A 300 26.26 -30.42 -20.54
CA HIS A 300 26.60 -30.01 -21.89
C HIS A 300 27.97 -29.36 -21.85
N LYS A 301 28.97 -30.02 -22.44
CA LYS A 301 30.14 -29.25 -22.88
C LYS A 301 29.60 -28.28 -23.96
N PRO A 302 29.90 -26.98 -23.90
CA PRO A 302 29.48 -26.02 -24.92
C PRO A 302 29.89 -26.43 -26.36
N ASP A 303 30.88 -27.32 -26.50
CA ASP A 303 31.29 -27.98 -27.76
C ASP A 303 30.28 -28.98 -28.36
N SER A 304 29.21 -29.38 -27.64
CA SER A 304 28.38 -30.54 -28.04
C SER A 304 27.11 -30.20 -28.84
N ASP A 305 26.61 -28.96 -28.75
CA ASP A 305 25.39 -28.48 -29.45
C ASP A 305 25.42 -26.95 -29.64
N PRO A 306 26.14 -26.45 -30.66
CA PRO A 306 26.15 -25.02 -30.99
C PRO A 306 24.74 -24.46 -31.25
N ALA A 307 23.83 -25.28 -31.80
CA ALA A 307 22.46 -24.89 -32.06
C ALA A 307 21.63 -24.73 -30.78
N GLY A 308 21.98 -25.44 -29.70
CA GLY A 308 21.37 -25.31 -28.37
C GLY A 308 21.71 -23.98 -27.68
N VAL A 309 22.96 -23.53 -27.82
CA VAL A 309 23.42 -22.25 -27.27
C VAL A 309 22.71 -21.08 -27.94
N LEU A 310 22.65 -21.08 -29.28
CA LEU A 310 21.93 -20.06 -30.05
C LEU A 310 20.45 -19.99 -29.67
N ARG A 311 19.77 -21.14 -29.55
CA ARG A 311 18.36 -21.19 -29.11
C ARG A 311 18.17 -20.62 -27.71
N LEU A 312 19.08 -20.89 -26.78
CA LEU A 312 19.01 -20.32 -25.44
C LEU A 312 19.13 -18.80 -25.46
N GLU A 313 20.03 -18.24 -26.27
CA GLU A 313 20.13 -16.79 -26.44
C GLU A 313 18.83 -16.18 -27.00
N GLU A 314 18.22 -16.83 -28.00
CA GLU A 314 16.92 -16.41 -28.55
C GLU A 314 15.83 -16.39 -27.46
N TYR A 315 15.78 -17.43 -26.62
CA TYR A 315 14.82 -17.48 -25.51
C TYR A 315 15.08 -16.41 -24.46
N ARG A 316 16.35 -16.08 -24.16
CA ARG A 316 16.70 -14.97 -23.26
C ARG A 316 16.30 -13.62 -23.86
N ARG A 317 16.53 -13.41 -25.15
CA ARG A 317 16.11 -12.18 -25.86
C ARG A 317 14.59 -12.04 -25.85
N LEU A 318 13.86 -13.13 -26.13
CA LEU A 318 12.40 -13.15 -26.05
C LEU A 318 11.89 -12.88 -24.63
N ALA A 319 12.52 -13.46 -23.61
CA ALA A 319 12.14 -13.22 -22.22
C ALA A 319 12.32 -11.74 -21.86
N LYS A 320 13.47 -11.12 -22.23
CA LYS A 320 13.70 -9.69 -22.02
C LYS A 320 12.69 -8.81 -22.76
N SER A 321 12.36 -9.12 -24.02
CA SER A 321 11.37 -8.33 -24.78
C SER A 321 9.95 -8.42 -24.21
N LEU A 322 9.65 -9.49 -23.47
CA LEU A 322 8.40 -9.69 -22.73
C LEU A 322 8.48 -9.22 -21.26
N GLY A 323 9.52 -8.47 -20.89
CA GLY A 323 9.65 -7.83 -19.57
C GLY A 323 10.20 -8.73 -18.46
N ALA A 324 10.79 -9.88 -18.79
CA ALA A 324 11.40 -10.76 -17.78
C ALA A 324 12.78 -10.25 -17.33
N GLN A 325 13.09 -10.44 -16.05
CA GLN A 325 14.47 -10.39 -15.56
C GLN A 325 15.16 -11.74 -15.83
N VAL A 326 16.17 -11.75 -16.69
CA VAL A 326 16.89 -12.97 -17.06
C VAL A 326 18.03 -13.22 -16.09
N ILE A 327 18.00 -14.35 -15.39
CA ILE A 327 19.00 -14.76 -14.40
C ILE A 327 19.70 -16.04 -14.86
N THR A 328 21.03 -16.07 -14.73
CA THR A 328 21.83 -17.28 -14.87
C THR A 328 22.35 -17.67 -13.50
N LEU A 329 22.17 -18.93 -13.13
CA LEU A 329 22.71 -19.53 -11.91
C LEU A 329 23.75 -20.57 -12.30
N GLU A 330 24.83 -20.68 -11.53
CA GLU A 330 25.84 -21.72 -11.70
C GLU A 330 25.74 -22.71 -10.55
N ASP A 331 25.38 -23.96 -10.84
CA ASP A 331 25.29 -25.00 -9.81
C ASP A 331 25.43 -26.40 -10.42
N LYS A 332 25.92 -27.36 -9.63
CA LYS A 332 25.99 -28.77 -10.02
C LYS A 332 24.61 -29.42 -10.01
N HIS A 333 23.71 -28.97 -9.13
CA HIS A 333 22.37 -29.51 -8.95
C HIS A 333 21.30 -28.50 -9.37
N VAL A 334 20.67 -28.75 -10.52
CA VAL A 334 19.68 -27.83 -11.12
C VAL A 334 18.46 -27.63 -10.21
N GLY A 335 17.99 -28.68 -9.53
CA GLY A 335 16.85 -28.58 -8.61
C GLY A 335 17.14 -27.66 -7.43
N ASP A 336 18.23 -27.94 -6.71
CA ASP A 336 18.63 -27.19 -5.52
C ASP A 336 18.84 -25.71 -5.83
N ALA A 337 19.47 -25.38 -6.96
CA ALA A 337 19.68 -24.01 -7.39
C ALA A 337 18.37 -23.26 -7.66
N LEU A 338 17.40 -23.93 -8.30
CA LEU A 338 16.09 -23.35 -8.57
C LEU A 338 15.27 -23.18 -7.28
N ILE A 339 15.34 -24.13 -6.35
CA ILE A 339 14.67 -24.05 -5.04
C ILE A 339 15.28 -22.91 -4.21
N ALA A 340 16.61 -22.83 -4.14
CA ALA A 340 17.30 -21.76 -3.41
C ALA A 340 16.98 -20.37 -3.99
N PHE A 341 16.93 -20.25 -5.31
CA PHE A 341 16.48 -19.02 -5.98
C PHE A 341 15.02 -18.71 -5.66
N ALA A 342 14.14 -19.71 -5.76
CA ALA A 342 12.71 -19.54 -5.52
C ALA A 342 12.41 -19.09 -4.09
N LYS A 343 13.11 -19.67 -3.10
CA LYS A 343 13.02 -19.27 -1.68
C LYS A 343 13.53 -17.85 -1.47
N ARG A 344 14.71 -17.51 -1.99
CA ARG A 344 15.34 -16.19 -1.82
C ARG A 344 14.48 -15.07 -2.41
N GLU A 345 13.94 -15.28 -3.61
CA GLU A 345 13.12 -14.27 -4.28
C GLU A 345 11.63 -14.33 -3.87
N SER A 346 11.23 -15.30 -3.04
CA SER A 346 9.84 -15.55 -2.63
C SER A 346 8.91 -15.76 -3.84
N ILE A 347 9.29 -16.69 -4.72
CA ILE A 347 8.53 -17.06 -5.91
C ILE A 347 7.27 -17.85 -5.53
N SER A 348 6.12 -17.46 -6.07
CA SER A 348 4.82 -18.10 -5.78
C SER A 348 4.26 -18.91 -6.97
N HIS A 349 4.69 -18.61 -8.20
CA HIS A 349 4.33 -19.36 -9.40
C HIS A 349 5.57 -19.78 -10.17
N VAL A 350 5.68 -21.07 -10.47
CA VAL A 350 6.80 -21.61 -11.25
C VAL A 350 6.30 -22.34 -12.47
N VAL A 351 6.86 -21.97 -13.62
CA VAL A 351 6.57 -22.60 -14.91
C VAL A 351 7.73 -23.49 -15.32
N PHE A 352 7.46 -24.79 -15.42
CA PHE A 352 8.40 -25.80 -15.93
C PHE A 352 7.97 -26.31 -17.31
N GLY A 353 8.95 -26.73 -18.10
CA GLY A 353 8.70 -27.51 -19.30
C GLY A 353 8.58 -28.99 -18.98
N GLN A 354 7.62 -29.67 -19.60
CA GLN A 354 7.52 -31.12 -19.51
C GLN A 354 8.82 -31.77 -20.02
N ALA A 355 9.47 -32.59 -19.18
CA ALA A 355 10.69 -33.27 -19.57
C ALA A 355 10.40 -34.31 -20.68
N ALA A 356 11.14 -34.25 -21.79
CA ALA A 356 11.07 -35.22 -22.88
C ALA A 356 11.81 -36.54 -22.56
N ARG A 357 11.75 -37.02 -21.32
CA ARG A 357 12.43 -38.26 -20.89
C ARG A 357 11.45 -39.41 -20.71
N SER A 358 11.91 -40.63 -20.98
CA SER A 358 11.15 -41.87 -20.75
C SER A 358 10.83 -42.03 -19.27
N ARG A 359 9.65 -42.58 -18.93
CA ARG A 359 9.18 -42.78 -17.54
C ARG A 359 10.19 -43.58 -16.68
N LEU A 360 10.98 -44.44 -17.29
CA LEU A 360 12.04 -45.23 -16.64
C LEU A 360 13.24 -44.36 -16.19
N ASP A 361 13.58 -43.30 -16.92
CA ASP A 361 14.71 -42.41 -16.62
C ASP A 361 14.35 -41.37 -15.54
N LEU A 362 13.05 -41.06 -15.38
CA LEU A 362 12.51 -40.31 -14.24
C LEU A 362 12.58 -41.11 -12.92
N LEU A 363 12.45 -42.44 -13.00
CA LEU A 363 12.46 -43.32 -11.82
C LEU A 363 13.87 -43.50 -11.24
N LEU A 364 14.91 -43.40 -12.08
CA LEU A 364 16.31 -43.65 -11.72
C LEU A 364 17.09 -42.41 -11.26
N ARG A 365 16.67 -41.19 -11.63
CA ARG A 365 17.47 -39.96 -11.43
C ARG A 365 16.77 -38.83 -10.68
N GLY A 366 15.57 -39.06 -10.16
CA GLY A 366 14.77 -38.02 -9.51
C GLY A 366 14.20 -37.04 -10.54
N SER A 367 13.01 -36.52 -10.27
CA SER A 367 12.40 -35.47 -11.07
C SER A 367 12.69 -34.15 -10.39
N VAL A 368 13.41 -33.24 -11.06
CA VAL A 368 13.60 -31.86 -10.57
C VAL A 368 12.27 -31.22 -10.16
N ILE A 369 11.17 -31.60 -10.81
CA ILE A 369 9.82 -31.16 -10.48
C ILE A 369 9.32 -31.79 -9.16
N ASN A 370 9.63 -33.05 -8.89
CA ASN A 370 9.21 -33.71 -7.64
C ASN A 370 9.99 -33.19 -6.44
N ASP A 371 11.30 -32.96 -6.60
CA ASP A 371 12.13 -32.37 -5.53
C ASP A 371 11.64 -30.95 -5.23
N PHE A 372 11.33 -30.17 -6.27
CA PHE A 372 10.75 -28.83 -6.13
C PHE A 372 9.37 -28.86 -5.46
N LEU A 373 8.47 -29.77 -5.84
CA LEU A 373 7.14 -29.91 -5.24
C LEU A 373 7.19 -30.35 -3.77
N ASN A 374 8.17 -31.19 -3.40
CA ASN A 374 8.32 -31.64 -2.03
C ASN A 374 8.82 -30.53 -1.09
N GLU A 375 9.64 -29.61 -1.61
CA GLU A 375 10.30 -28.58 -0.81
C GLU A 375 9.59 -27.21 -0.84
N MET A 376 8.76 -26.95 -1.86
CA MET A 376 8.02 -25.69 -2.04
C MET A 376 6.50 -25.92 -1.95
N ARG A 377 6.00 -26.15 -0.73
CA ARG A 377 4.59 -26.53 -0.48
C ARG A 377 3.56 -25.43 -0.83
N ASP A 378 3.97 -24.17 -0.79
CA ASP A 378 3.09 -23.01 -1.00
C ASP A 378 3.30 -22.36 -2.39
N THR A 379 3.81 -23.13 -3.36
CA THR A 379 4.12 -22.64 -4.72
C THR A 379 3.27 -23.34 -5.77
N THR A 380 2.61 -22.56 -6.62
CA THR A 380 1.87 -23.10 -7.77
C THR A 380 2.84 -23.52 -8.86
N VAL A 381 2.84 -24.81 -9.20
CA VAL A 381 3.72 -25.37 -10.24
C VAL A 381 2.91 -25.67 -11.51
N GLN A 382 3.23 -24.97 -12.60
CA GLN A 382 2.61 -25.20 -13.91
C GLN A 382 3.58 -25.88 -14.86
N VAL A 383 3.20 -27.07 -15.34
CA VAL A 383 3.99 -27.83 -16.32
C VAL A 383 3.41 -27.61 -17.73
N VAL A 384 4.20 -27.02 -18.62
CA VAL A 384 3.81 -26.76 -20.01
C VAL A 384 4.27 -27.92 -20.90
N PRO A 385 3.37 -28.57 -21.68
CA PRO A 385 3.75 -29.64 -22.58
C PRO A 385 4.62 -29.13 -23.73
N MET A 386 5.76 -29.81 -23.94
CA MET A 386 6.71 -29.53 -25.01
C MET A 386 6.38 -30.40 -26.22
N ASN A 387 6.24 -29.82 -27.41
CA ASN A 387 6.01 -30.61 -28.62
C ASN A 387 7.21 -31.53 -28.86
N LYS A 388 6.96 -32.85 -28.93
CA LYS A 388 7.97 -33.79 -29.46
C LYS A 388 8.18 -33.46 -30.94
N PRO A 389 9.42 -33.38 -31.45
CA PRO A 389 9.62 -33.39 -32.89
C PRO A 389 8.96 -34.66 -33.44
N ARG A 390 8.07 -34.50 -34.43
CA ARG A 390 7.45 -35.63 -35.14
C ARG A 390 8.59 -36.47 -35.70
N ARG A 391 8.71 -37.72 -35.24
CA ARG A 391 9.60 -38.70 -35.88
C ARG A 391 9.00 -38.95 -37.26
N ASN A 392 9.66 -38.50 -38.32
CA ASN A 392 9.28 -38.86 -39.68
C ASN A 392 9.21 -40.39 -39.74
N ALA A 393 8.02 -40.91 -40.04
CA ALA A 393 7.85 -42.30 -40.42
C ALA A 393 8.20 -42.36 -41.90
N GLU A 394 9.47 -42.68 -42.19
CA GLU A 394 9.82 -43.23 -43.50
C GLU A 394 9.29 -44.68 -43.55
N ARG A 395 8.33 -44.90 -44.44
CA ARG A 395 8.12 -46.15 -45.16
C ARG A 395 7.71 -45.82 -46.58
#